data_AF-A0A6B2M0W4-F1
#
_entry.id   AF-A0A6B2M0W4-F1
#
_cell.length_a   1.000
_cell.length_b   1.000
_cell.length_c   1.000
_cell.angle_alpha   90.00
_cell.angle_beta   90.00
_cell.angle_gamma   90.00
#
_symmetry.space_group_name_H-M   'P 1'
#
loop_
_entity.id
_entity.type
_entity.pdbx_description
1 polymer ?
#
loop_
_entity_poly.entity_id
_entity_poly.type
_entity_poly.pdbx_seq_one_letter_code
_entity_poly.pdbx_strand_id
1 'polypeptide(L)'
;MNTRCTLLSLSLLLLSGGFLSAQVPTAFITDRLGYTTTATRYNSLADLQTKTNPVDFVTIGDRDIRFFTVDGSPSVNQIYGSFFYSTDPSGNPGVGNTSGNNGPGFMQIYDTDFSTVDTWSMAFDGFDGTYWTEANLKISGSDDDQAPTPSPARFSIYNNDNDIGIFHSYNLDVTVSGLQGIEALPGVIQATNQPTGVTGTLKAVFQLTENNTSPADQGFYDIEMTFNMNNWAWDNRDNLTYPADGFMNSVFIAPPVPEPATIGLLSVLGMAGILVLRRRLKK
;
A
#
# COMPACT_ATOMS: atom_id res chain seq x y z
N MET A 1 -74.48 8.86 18.55
CA MET A 1 -74.18 8.75 17.10
C MET A 1 -72.71 9.05 16.87
N ASN A 2 -72.00 8.04 16.38
CA ASN A 2 -70.71 7.98 15.71
C ASN A 2 -69.96 9.30 15.41
N THR A 3 -68.70 9.39 15.86
CA THR A 3 -67.56 9.39 14.92
C THR A 3 -66.28 8.95 15.65
N ARG A 4 -65.79 7.75 15.33
CA ARG A 4 -64.48 7.23 15.77
C ARG A 4 -63.42 7.85 14.86
N CYS A 5 -62.45 8.56 15.43
CA CYS A 5 -61.28 9.06 14.71
C CYS A 5 -60.13 8.06 14.94
N THR A 6 -59.94 7.15 14.00
CA THR A 6 -58.87 6.13 14.05
C THR A 6 -57.56 6.78 13.57
N LEU A 7 -56.62 7.01 14.49
CA LEU A 7 -55.24 7.37 14.12
C LEU A 7 -54.56 6.12 13.52
N LEU A 8 -54.23 6.17 12.23
CA LEU A 8 -53.30 5.24 11.61
C LEU A 8 -51.86 5.65 12.01
N SER A 9 -51.24 4.89 12.90
CA SER A 9 -49.80 4.92 13.13
C SER A 9 -49.09 4.17 11.99
N LEU A 10 -48.48 4.93 11.08
CA LEU A 10 -47.65 4.38 10.00
C LEU A 10 -46.26 4.06 10.58
N SER A 11 -46.08 2.83 11.08
CA SER A 11 -44.78 2.32 11.50
C SER A 11 -43.96 1.99 10.25
N LEU A 12 -43.05 2.88 9.87
CA LEU A 12 -42.07 2.62 8.82
C LEU A 12 -41.02 1.65 9.40
N LEU A 13 -41.21 0.34 9.16
CA LEU A 13 -40.15 -0.64 9.40
C LEU A 13 -39.02 -0.35 8.39
N LEU A 14 -37.96 0.28 8.85
CA LEU A 14 -36.67 0.29 8.16
C LEU A 14 -36.12 -1.14 8.26
N LEU A 15 -36.33 -1.95 7.23
CA LEU A 15 -35.57 -3.18 7.04
C LEU A 15 -34.12 -2.77 6.77
N SER A 16 -33.28 -2.80 7.80
CA SER A 16 -31.83 -2.85 7.64
C SER A 16 -31.48 -4.22 7.06
N GLY A 17 -31.61 -4.35 5.73
CA GLY A 17 -31.08 -5.49 5.00
C GLY A 17 -29.57 -5.48 5.15
N GLY A 18 -29.06 -6.29 6.09
CA GLY A 18 -27.65 -6.60 6.18
C GLY A 18 -27.27 -7.42 4.95
N PHE A 19 -26.82 -6.74 3.90
CA PHE A 19 -26.14 -7.43 2.81
C PHE A 19 -24.83 -7.97 3.39
N LEU A 20 -24.71 -9.29 3.43
CA LEU A 20 -23.41 -9.95 3.55
C LEU A 20 -22.65 -9.63 2.27
N SER A 21 -21.95 -8.49 2.22
CA SER A 21 -21.01 -8.21 1.15
C SER A 21 -19.86 -9.19 1.30
N ALA A 22 -19.70 -10.10 0.32
CA ALA A 22 -18.47 -10.85 0.21
C ALA A 22 -17.31 -9.86 0.16
N GLN A 23 -16.30 -10.05 1.01
CA GLN A 23 -15.09 -9.23 0.97
C GLN A 23 -14.49 -9.36 -0.43
N VAL A 24 -14.45 -8.24 -1.15
CA VAL A 24 -13.83 -8.19 -2.47
C VAL A 24 -12.32 -8.16 -2.23
N PRO A 25 -11.54 -9.06 -2.86
CA PRO A 25 -10.10 -9.01 -2.76
C PRO A 25 -9.59 -7.63 -3.18
N THR A 26 -8.72 -7.03 -2.37
CA THR A 26 -8.03 -5.78 -2.74
C THR A 26 -6.60 -6.13 -3.16
N ALA A 27 -6.08 -5.42 -4.16
CA ALA A 27 -4.76 -5.68 -4.72
C ALA A 27 -4.08 -4.38 -5.10
N PHE A 28 -2.83 -4.22 -4.67
CA PHE A 28 -1.93 -3.16 -5.09
C PHE A 28 -0.65 -3.82 -5.58
N ILE A 29 -0.55 -3.93 -6.91
CA ILE A 29 0.54 -4.62 -7.59
C ILE A 29 1.18 -3.64 -8.58
N THR A 30 2.44 -3.31 -8.38
CA THR A 30 3.18 -2.45 -9.31
C THR A 30 4.68 -2.61 -9.13
N ASP A 31 5.39 -2.59 -10.26
CA ASP A 31 6.85 -2.55 -10.31
C ASP A 31 7.34 -1.18 -10.81
N ARG A 32 6.42 -0.23 -11.05
CA ARG A 32 6.67 1.05 -11.73
C ARG A 32 7.40 2.07 -10.85
N LEU A 33 7.31 1.90 -9.55
CA LEU A 33 7.74 2.92 -8.59
C LEU A 33 9.22 2.78 -8.27
N GLY A 34 9.80 3.87 -7.79
CA GLY A 34 11.09 3.86 -7.12
C GLY A 34 11.03 4.52 -5.76
N TYR A 35 12.16 4.58 -5.07
CA TYR A 35 12.30 5.25 -3.79
C TYR A 35 13.73 5.72 -3.56
N THR A 36 13.85 6.75 -2.72
CA THR A 36 15.10 7.14 -2.05
C THR A 36 14.97 6.86 -0.57
N THR A 37 16.08 6.60 0.11
CA THR A 37 16.06 6.25 1.54
C THR A 37 16.96 7.16 2.37
N THR A 38 16.49 7.52 3.55
CA THR A 38 17.33 7.98 4.66
C THR A 38 17.26 6.97 5.80
N ALA A 39 18.39 6.67 6.41
CA ALA A 39 18.48 5.75 7.54
C ALA A 39 19.39 6.32 8.62
N THR A 40 18.91 6.34 9.86
CA THR A 40 19.73 6.68 11.04
C THR A 40 19.97 5.44 11.87
N ARG A 41 21.24 5.15 12.17
CA ARG A 41 21.64 3.97 12.94
C ARG A 41 21.81 4.30 14.42
N TYR A 42 21.43 3.36 15.27
CA TYR A 42 21.57 3.39 16.72
C TYR A 42 22.13 2.06 17.23
N ASN A 43 22.89 2.09 18.33
CA ASN A 43 23.41 0.88 18.96
C ASN A 43 22.34 0.10 19.73
N SER A 44 21.27 0.76 20.17
CA SER A 44 20.21 0.15 20.96
C SER A 44 18.82 0.59 20.51
N LEU A 45 17.82 -0.26 20.75
CA LEU A 45 16.42 0.08 20.51
C LEU A 45 15.97 1.27 21.38
N ALA A 46 16.47 1.38 22.61
CA ALA A 46 16.12 2.48 23.52
C ALA A 46 16.62 3.84 22.99
N ASP A 47 17.85 3.88 22.47
CA ASP A 47 18.41 5.07 21.82
C ASP A 47 17.60 5.45 20.57
N LEU A 48 17.23 4.47 19.74
CA LEU A 48 16.38 4.71 18.57
C LEU A 48 15.00 5.26 18.96
N GLN A 49 14.34 4.67 19.97
CA GLN A 49 13.01 5.08 20.41
C GLN A 49 13.00 6.51 20.99
N THR A 50 14.09 6.91 21.63
CA THR A 50 14.25 8.27 22.19
C THR A 50 14.97 9.23 21.25
N LYS A 51 15.44 8.74 20.10
CA LYS A 51 16.23 9.48 19.08
C LYS A 51 17.50 10.12 19.68
N THR A 52 18.18 9.40 20.56
CA THR A 52 19.45 9.85 21.19
C THR A 52 20.64 9.04 20.69
N ASN A 53 21.84 9.61 20.78
CA ASN A 53 23.10 8.93 20.46
C ASN A 53 23.13 8.23 19.08
N PRO A 54 22.77 8.92 17.98
CA PRO A 54 22.89 8.33 16.64
C PRO A 54 24.35 7.98 16.36
N VAL A 55 24.55 6.82 15.74
CA VAL A 55 25.86 6.27 15.41
C VAL A 55 26.25 6.64 13.99
N ASP A 56 25.28 6.61 13.07
CA ASP A 56 25.50 6.94 11.67
C ASP A 56 24.22 7.46 11.01
N PHE A 57 24.40 8.17 9.90
CA PHE A 57 23.32 8.65 9.03
C PHE A 57 23.67 8.34 7.57
N VAL A 58 22.79 7.60 6.89
CA VAL A 58 22.99 7.15 5.51
C VAL A 58 21.88 7.70 4.63
N THR A 59 22.25 8.18 3.44
CA THR A 59 21.32 8.51 2.36
C THR A 59 21.61 7.61 1.18
N ILE A 60 20.55 7.05 0.61
CA ILE A 60 20.60 6.12 -0.51
C ILE A 60 19.79 6.75 -1.64
N GLY A 61 20.40 6.77 -2.83
CA GLY A 61 19.77 7.28 -4.04
C GLY A 61 18.64 6.39 -4.54
N ASP A 62 18.21 6.64 -5.77
CA ASP A 62 17.06 5.96 -6.37
C ASP A 62 17.24 4.43 -6.44
N ARG A 63 16.21 3.72 -5.98
CA ARG A 63 16.06 2.27 -6.03
C ARG A 63 14.71 1.91 -6.64
N ASP A 64 14.65 0.81 -7.37
CA ASP A 64 13.38 0.31 -7.93
C ASP A 64 12.65 -0.49 -6.85
N ILE A 65 11.31 -0.38 -6.78
CA ILE A 65 10.49 -1.16 -5.84
C ILE A 65 9.37 -1.91 -6.53
N ARG A 66 9.11 -3.10 -6.01
CA ARG A 66 7.95 -3.92 -6.32
C ARG A 66 7.01 -3.94 -5.13
N PHE A 67 5.76 -3.62 -5.41
CA PHE A 67 4.63 -3.93 -4.57
C PHE A 67 3.91 -5.13 -5.17
N PHE A 68 3.75 -6.18 -4.37
CA PHE A 68 2.83 -7.27 -4.65
C PHE A 68 2.06 -7.52 -3.36
N THR A 69 0.97 -6.77 -3.20
CA THR A 69 0.20 -6.75 -1.96
C THR A 69 -1.27 -7.02 -2.25
N VAL A 70 -1.82 -8.06 -1.64
CA VAL A 70 -3.18 -8.55 -1.87
C VAL A 70 -3.82 -8.91 -0.54
N ASP A 71 -4.98 -8.32 -0.22
CA ASP A 71 -5.82 -8.73 0.90
C ASP A 71 -7.00 -9.54 0.35
N GLY A 72 -7.03 -10.85 0.64
CA GLY A 72 -7.97 -11.81 0.07
C GLY A 72 -7.60 -13.26 0.35
N SER A 73 -7.83 -14.16 -0.61
CA SER A 73 -7.48 -15.58 -0.48
C SER A 73 -6.66 -16.03 -1.70
N PRO A 74 -5.33 -16.16 -1.58
CA PRO A 74 -4.50 -15.87 -0.40
C PRO A 74 -4.27 -14.37 -0.16
N SER A 75 -3.98 -13.99 1.08
CA SER A 75 -3.45 -12.66 1.42
C SER A 75 -1.91 -12.71 1.41
N VAL A 76 -1.27 -11.72 0.77
CA VAL A 76 0.18 -11.67 0.56
C VAL A 76 0.68 -10.23 0.61
N ASN A 77 1.64 -9.91 1.48
CA ASN A 77 2.27 -8.59 1.59
C ASN A 77 3.75 -8.68 1.21
N GLN A 78 4.06 -8.46 -0.06
CA GLN A 78 5.44 -8.43 -0.54
C GLN A 78 5.80 -7.04 -1.04
N ILE A 79 6.77 -6.43 -0.37
CA ILE A 79 7.33 -5.13 -0.72
C ILE A 79 8.83 -5.31 -0.75
N TYR A 80 9.46 -5.18 -1.91
CA TYR A 80 10.91 -5.39 -2.01
C TYR A 80 11.52 -4.70 -3.22
N GLY A 81 12.85 -4.53 -3.21
CA GLY A 81 13.56 -3.97 -4.35
C GLY A 81 13.39 -4.81 -5.61
N SER A 82 13.13 -4.20 -6.77
CA SER A 82 12.87 -4.91 -8.04
C SER A 82 14.14 -5.52 -8.66
N PHE A 83 14.77 -6.46 -7.97
CA PHE A 83 16.12 -6.95 -8.25
C PHE A 83 16.24 -7.84 -9.47
N PHE A 84 15.14 -8.39 -9.97
CA PHE A 84 15.19 -9.43 -10.98
C PHE A 84 15.27 -8.88 -12.41
N TYR A 85 14.85 -7.64 -12.67
CA TYR A 85 14.91 -7.06 -14.02
C TYR A 85 16.34 -7.04 -14.57
N SER A 86 16.50 -7.34 -15.85
CA SER A 86 17.81 -7.46 -16.50
C SER A 86 17.77 -6.98 -17.94
N THR A 87 18.88 -6.44 -18.41
CA THR A 87 19.16 -6.17 -19.83
C THR A 87 20.31 -7.04 -20.36
N ASP A 88 20.82 -7.98 -19.55
CA ASP A 88 21.89 -8.90 -19.97
C ASP A 88 21.37 -9.81 -21.10
N PRO A 89 22.02 -9.86 -22.27
CA PRO A 89 21.64 -10.76 -23.36
C PRO A 89 21.54 -12.24 -22.96
N SER A 90 22.22 -12.64 -21.89
CA SER A 90 22.17 -14.02 -21.36
C SER A 90 20.91 -14.32 -20.55
N GLY A 91 20.05 -13.31 -20.27
CA GLY A 91 18.80 -13.46 -19.52
C GLY A 91 19.00 -13.73 -18.03
N ASN A 92 20.18 -13.44 -17.48
CA ASN A 92 20.45 -13.62 -16.05
C ASN A 92 19.70 -12.57 -15.22
N PRO A 93 18.88 -12.96 -14.23
CA PRO A 93 18.13 -12.01 -13.40
C PRO A 93 19.03 -10.99 -12.72
N GLY A 94 18.63 -9.72 -12.73
CA GLY A 94 19.30 -8.61 -12.05
C GLY A 94 20.60 -8.11 -12.67
N VAL A 95 21.15 -8.78 -13.69
CA VAL A 95 22.41 -8.36 -14.32
C VAL A 95 22.18 -7.08 -15.13
N GLY A 96 23.00 -6.07 -14.87
CA GLY A 96 22.89 -4.75 -15.52
C GLY A 96 21.88 -3.81 -14.85
N ASN A 97 21.07 -4.28 -13.92
CA ASN A 97 20.14 -3.44 -13.16
C ASN A 97 20.89 -2.64 -12.09
N THR A 98 20.95 -1.32 -12.25
CA THR A 98 21.74 -0.45 -11.38
C THR A 98 21.00 0.00 -10.12
N SER A 99 19.67 0.01 -10.12
CA SER A 99 18.84 0.55 -9.02
C SER A 99 17.96 -0.51 -8.34
N GLY A 100 17.60 -1.59 -9.03
CA GLY A 100 16.84 -2.70 -8.46
C GLY A 100 17.70 -3.78 -7.81
N ASN A 101 19.00 -3.87 -8.11
CA ASN A 101 19.88 -4.94 -7.61
C ASN A 101 19.89 -5.08 -6.08
N ASN A 102 20.37 -6.21 -5.58
CA ASN A 102 20.48 -6.48 -4.14
C ASN A 102 21.46 -5.55 -3.38
N GLY A 103 22.11 -4.56 -4.03
CA GLY A 103 23.12 -3.68 -3.43
C GLY A 103 22.63 -2.72 -2.31
N PRO A 104 23.42 -1.69 -1.99
CA PRO A 104 23.07 -0.67 -1.00
C PRO A 104 21.70 -0.04 -1.28
N GLY A 105 20.81 -0.08 -0.30
CA GLY A 105 19.42 0.35 -0.39
C GLY A 105 18.40 -0.75 -0.58
N PHE A 106 18.82 -1.99 -0.85
CA PHE A 106 17.86 -3.07 -1.05
C PHE A 106 17.06 -3.31 0.24
N MET A 107 15.74 -3.37 0.10
CA MET A 107 14.82 -3.69 1.19
C MET A 107 13.93 -4.85 0.79
N GLN A 108 13.49 -5.63 1.78
CA GLN A 108 12.53 -6.71 1.57
C GLN A 108 11.65 -6.89 2.81
N ILE A 109 10.33 -6.81 2.60
CA ILE A 109 9.27 -7.37 3.44
C ILE A 109 8.65 -8.46 2.58
N TYR A 110 8.78 -9.72 2.99
CA TYR A 110 8.29 -10.86 2.22
C TYR A 110 7.35 -11.71 3.07
N ASP A 111 6.10 -11.29 3.12
CA ASP A 111 5.04 -11.93 3.90
C ASP A 111 4.05 -12.59 2.94
N THR A 112 3.95 -13.92 3.00
CA THR A 112 3.12 -14.73 2.10
C THR A 112 1.76 -15.10 2.69
N ASP A 113 1.48 -14.70 3.92
CA ASP A 113 0.25 -15.06 4.65
C ASP A 113 -0.37 -13.91 5.44
N PHE A 114 0.14 -12.68 5.27
CA PHE A 114 -0.28 -11.47 5.96
C PHE A 114 0.00 -11.49 7.48
N SER A 115 0.85 -12.40 7.97
CA SER A 115 1.15 -12.55 9.40
C SER A 115 1.85 -11.34 10.02
N THR A 116 2.51 -10.50 9.20
CA THR A 116 3.23 -9.31 9.66
C THR A 116 2.40 -8.04 9.58
N VAL A 117 1.16 -8.11 9.05
CA VAL A 117 0.30 -6.94 8.79
C VAL A 117 -0.66 -6.72 9.94
N ASP A 118 -0.55 -5.58 10.62
CA ASP A 118 -1.46 -5.16 11.69
C ASP A 118 -2.70 -4.43 11.16
N THR A 119 -2.48 -3.51 10.20
CA THR A 119 -3.54 -2.75 9.56
C THR A 119 -3.33 -2.68 8.07
N TRP A 120 -4.43 -2.74 7.33
CA TRP A 120 -4.46 -2.65 5.88
C TRP A 120 -5.66 -1.80 5.45
N SER A 121 -5.43 -0.89 4.52
CA SER A 121 -6.52 -0.20 3.82
C SER A 121 -6.09 0.20 2.43
N MET A 122 -6.96 -0.02 1.45
CA MET A 122 -6.80 0.47 0.10
C MET A 122 -8.12 1.02 -0.42
N ALA A 123 -8.07 2.16 -1.10
CA ALA A 123 -9.25 2.76 -1.74
C ALA A 123 -8.88 3.56 -2.98
N PHE A 124 -9.82 3.62 -3.93
CA PHE A 124 -9.73 4.53 -5.07
C PHE A 124 -10.34 5.89 -4.75
N ASP A 125 -9.73 6.96 -5.25
CA ASP A 125 -10.23 8.34 -5.17
C ASP A 125 -10.02 9.08 -6.52
N GLY A 126 -10.37 10.36 -6.56
CA GLY A 126 -10.10 11.24 -7.70
C GLY A 126 -10.93 10.88 -8.93
N PHE A 127 -12.23 10.64 -8.77
CA PHE A 127 -13.12 10.41 -9.91
C PHE A 127 -13.26 11.67 -10.77
N ASP A 128 -12.84 11.61 -12.03
CA ASP A 128 -12.83 12.76 -12.96
C ASP A 128 -14.10 12.87 -13.82
N GLY A 129 -15.09 12.01 -13.58
CA GLY A 129 -16.29 11.85 -14.40
C GLY A 129 -16.24 10.67 -15.37
N THR A 130 -15.05 10.10 -15.61
CA THR A 130 -14.84 8.91 -16.44
C THR A 130 -14.07 7.83 -15.70
N TYR A 131 -12.96 8.20 -15.05
CA TYR A 131 -12.05 7.28 -14.37
C TYR A 131 -11.82 7.67 -12.93
N TRP A 132 -11.56 6.67 -12.09
CA TRP A 132 -10.91 6.87 -10.80
C TRP A 132 -9.40 7.00 -11.05
N THR A 133 -8.86 8.16 -10.73
CA THR A 133 -7.50 8.54 -11.15
C THR A 133 -6.43 8.31 -10.10
N GLU A 134 -6.83 8.00 -8.86
CA GLU A 134 -5.92 7.78 -7.74
C GLU A 134 -6.25 6.50 -6.97
N ALA A 135 -5.22 5.83 -6.44
CA ALA A 135 -5.38 4.75 -5.48
C ALA A 135 -4.44 4.98 -4.28
N ASN A 136 -4.98 4.97 -3.07
CA ASN A 136 -4.23 5.08 -1.83
C ASN A 136 -4.14 3.70 -1.16
N LEU A 137 -2.94 3.35 -0.71
CA LEU A 137 -2.64 2.15 0.06
C LEU A 137 -1.98 2.56 1.37
N LYS A 138 -2.48 2.01 2.47
CA LYS A 138 -1.87 2.11 3.80
C LYS A 138 -1.71 0.74 4.41
N ILE A 139 -0.53 0.49 4.95
CA ILE A 139 -0.21 -0.75 5.65
C ILE A 139 0.59 -0.38 6.88
N SER A 140 0.25 -0.94 8.03
CA SER A 140 1.16 -0.99 9.16
C SER A 140 1.40 -2.43 9.57
N GLY A 141 2.56 -2.71 10.11
CA GLY A 141 2.89 -4.05 10.55
C GLY A 141 4.20 -4.14 11.32
N SER A 142 4.52 -5.36 11.72
CA SER A 142 5.77 -5.73 12.38
C SER A 142 6.05 -7.21 12.13
N ASP A 143 7.32 -7.59 12.13
CA ASP A 143 7.72 -9.00 12.11
C ASP A 143 7.58 -9.56 13.53
N ASP A 144 6.85 -10.67 13.66
CA ASP A 144 6.89 -11.48 14.88
C ASP A 144 8.10 -12.43 14.81
N ASP A 145 9.14 -12.13 15.59
CA ASP A 145 10.33 -12.98 15.76
C ASP A 145 9.99 -14.37 16.35
N GLN A 146 8.71 -14.61 16.72
CA GLN A 146 8.16 -15.89 17.18
C GLN A 146 7.29 -16.61 16.14
N ALA A 147 7.12 -16.06 14.93
CA ALA A 147 6.33 -16.73 13.89
C ALA A 147 6.99 -18.08 13.49
N PRO A 148 6.20 -19.17 13.31
CA PRO A 148 6.73 -20.50 13.01
C PRO A 148 7.47 -20.58 11.68
N THR A 149 7.25 -19.62 10.78
CA THR A 149 8.02 -19.39 9.56
C THR A 149 8.34 -17.89 9.48
N PRO A 150 9.52 -17.44 9.93
CA PRO A 150 9.87 -16.03 9.86
C PRO A 150 9.84 -15.56 8.40
N SER A 151 9.02 -14.56 8.12
CA SER A 151 8.97 -13.86 6.83
C SER A 151 10.34 -13.23 6.58
N PRO A 152 11.02 -13.51 5.45
CA PRO A 152 12.34 -12.95 5.20
C PRO A 152 12.28 -11.42 5.14
N ALA A 153 12.92 -10.77 6.12
CA ALA A 153 13.10 -9.33 6.17
C ALA A 153 14.56 -8.95 5.92
N ARG A 154 14.77 -7.94 5.06
CA ARG A 154 16.13 -7.47 4.72
C ARG A 154 16.17 -5.95 4.58
N PHE A 155 17.31 -5.39 4.96
CA PHE A 155 17.68 -4.02 4.62
C PHE A 155 19.20 -3.88 4.49
N SER A 156 19.66 -3.80 3.25
CA SER A 156 21.06 -3.74 2.84
C SER A 156 21.54 -2.30 2.82
N ILE A 157 22.24 -1.81 3.85
CA ILE A 157 22.61 -0.38 3.93
C ILE A 157 23.89 -0.06 3.17
N TYR A 158 24.95 -0.85 3.40
CA TYR A 158 26.29 -0.57 2.86
C TYR A 158 26.76 -1.63 1.86
N ASN A 159 26.30 -2.86 2.01
CA ASN A 159 26.59 -3.99 1.14
C ASN A 159 25.34 -4.88 1.03
N ASN A 160 25.47 -6.05 0.41
CA ASN A 160 24.37 -6.99 0.16
C ASN A 160 24.63 -8.39 0.73
N ASP A 161 25.47 -8.49 1.76
CA ASP A 161 25.93 -9.78 2.28
C ASP A 161 25.35 -10.07 3.66
N ASN A 162 24.37 -10.99 3.66
CA ASN A 162 23.66 -11.47 4.83
C ASN A 162 22.94 -10.38 5.63
N ASP A 163 22.31 -9.41 4.96
CA ASP A 163 21.60 -8.29 5.61
C ASP A 163 20.20 -8.65 6.14
N ILE A 164 20.10 -9.81 6.77
CA ILE A 164 18.86 -10.31 7.37
C ILE A 164 18.63 -9.58 8.69
N GLY A 165 17.36 -9.28 8.95
CA GLY A 165 16.97 -8.62 10.19
C GLY A 165 15.49 -8.73 10.46
N ILE A 166 14.99 -7.83 11.30
CA ILE A 166 13.63 -7.83 11.82
C ILE A 166 13.06 -6.42 11.70
N PHE A 167 11.87 -6.28 11.11
CA PHE A 167 11.09 -5.06 11.20
C PHE A 167 10.31 -5.01 12.51
N HIS A 168 10.81 -4.26 13.50
CA HIS A 168 10.07 -3.97 14.73
C HIS A 168 8.78 -3.20 14.45
N SER A 169 8.78 -2.39 13.38
CA SER A 169 7.56 -1.79 12.83
C SER A 169 7.82 -1.28 11.42
N TYR A 170 6.77 -1.23 10.61
CA TYR A 170 6.74 -0.49 9.35
C TYR A 170 5.37 0.16 9.16
N ASN A 171 5.36 1.33 8.52
CA ASN A 171 4.17 2.09 8.18
C ASN A 171 4.32 2.62 6.75
N LEU A 172 3.53 2.06 5.84
CA LEU A 172 3.39 2.47 4.46
C LEU A 172 2.17 3.39 4.32
N ASP A 173 2.35 4.53 3.65
CA ASP A 173 1.26 5.35 3.14
C ASP A 173 1.68 5.83 1.74
N VAL A 174 1.00 5.33 0.71
CA VAL A 174 1.33 5.62 -0.68
C VAL A 174 0.07 5.89 -1.49
N THR A 175 0.13 6.93 -2.32
CA THR A 175 -0.90 7.27 -3.30
C THR A 175 -0.25 7.26 -4.68
N VAL A 176 -0.82 6.48 -5.60
CA VAL A 176 -0.48 6.52 -7.03
C VAL A 176 -1.57 7.27 -7.80
N SER A 177 -1.18 7.96 -8.87
CA SER A 177 -2.09 8.79 -9.67
C SER A 177 -1.93 8.59 -11.18
N GLY A 178 -2.89 9.14 -11.94
CA GLY A 178 -3.02 8.94 -13.38
C GLY A 178 -3.52 7.55 -13.77
N LEU A 179 -4.29 6.94 -12.88
CA LEU A 179 -4.95 5.66 -13.14
C LEU A 179 -6.17 5.86 -14.06
N GLN A 180 -6.51 4.79 -14.78
CA GLN A 180 -7.73 4.68 -15.57
C GLN A 180 -8.68 3.68 -14.89
N GLY A 181 -8.96 3.90 -13.60
CA GLY A 181 -9.79 3.02 -12.80
C GLY A 181 -11.25 3.03 -13.26
N ILE A 182 -11.81 1.85 -13.51
CA ILE A 182 -13.22 1.66 -13.89
C ILE A 182 -13.92 0.73 -12.90
N GLU A 183 -15.23 0.87 -12.77
CA GLU A 183 -16.04 -0.06 -11.97
C GLU A 183 -16.14 -1.41 -12.69
N ALA A 184 -15.38 -2.40 -12.23
CA ALA A 184 -15.36 -3.75 -12.82
C ALA A 184 -16.49 -4.62 -12.29
N LEU A 185 -16.89 -4.39 -11.03
CA LEU A 185 -18.04 -4.98 -10.35
C LEU A 185 -18.70 -3.91 -9.47
N PRO A 186 -19.98 -4.05 -9.08
CA PRO A 186 -20.63 -3.06 -8.21
C PRO A 186 -19.80 -2.76 -6.95
N GLY A 187 -19.35 -1.52 -6.80
CA GLY A 187 -18.52 -1.06 -5.69
C GLY A 187 -17.05 -1.48 -5.75
N VAL A 188 -16.55 -1.98 -6.88
CA VAL A 188 -15.17 -2.45 -7.07
C VAL A 188 -14.54 -1.74 -8.24
N ILE A 189 -13.51 -0.95 -7.98
CA ILE A 189 -12.76 -0.24 -8.99
C ILE A 189 -11.50 -1.04 -9.32
N GLN A 190 -11.19 -1.11 -10.62
CA GLN A 190 -9.99 -1.76 -11.14
C GLN A 190 -9.26 -0.84 -12.12
N ALA A 191 -7.95 -0.72 -11.97
CA ALA A 191 -7.05 -0.10 -12.95
C ALA A 191 -5.91 -1.06 -13.32
N THR A 192 -5.60 -1.17 -14.61
CA THR A 192 -4.52 -2.04 -15.14
C THR A 192 -3.45 -1.29 -15.93
N ASN A 193 -3.53 0.05 -15.96
CA ASN A 193 -2.50 0.89 -16.54
C ASN A 193 -1.39 1.20 -15.52
N GLN A 194 -0.24 1.61 -16.03
CA GLN A 194 0.86 2.07 -15.19
C GLN A 194 0.53 3.44 -14.59
N PRO A 195 0.86 3.69 -13.31
CA PRO A 195 0.70 5.01 -12.72
C PRO A 195 1.64 6.02 -13.39
N THR A 196 1.26 7.29 -13.36
CA THR A 196 2.06 8.41 -13.90
C THR A 196 2.59 9.33 -12.81
N GLY A 197 2.09 9.20 -11.58
CA GLY A 197 2.58 9.90 -10.41
C GLY A 197 2.49 9.03 -9.16
N VAL A 198 3.30 9.38 -8.16
CA VAL A 198 3.28 8.77 -6.84
C VAL A 198 3.65 9.81 -5.78
N THR A 199 3.04 9.70 -4.62
CA THR A 199 3.44 10.39 -3.39
C THR A 199 3.32 9.42 -2.22
N GLY A 200 4.16 9.54 -1.21
CA GLY A 200 4.05 8.72 -0.02
C GLY A 200 5.39 8.31 0.55
N THR A 201 5.33 7.61 1.66
CA THR A 201 6.51 7.16 2.39
C THR A 201 6.32 5.75 2.96
N LEU A 202 7.44 5.06 3.16
CA LEU A 202 7.53 3.95 4.10
C LEU A 202 8.44 4.37 5.26
N LYS A 203 7.93 4.32 6.48
CA LYS A 203 8.68 4.57 7.70
C LYS A 203 8.81 3.28 8.49
N ALA A 204 10.02 2.93 8.92
CA ALA A 204 10.26 1.65 9.55
C ALA A 204 11.32 1.71 10.65
N VAL A 205 11.19 0.80 11.62
CA VAL A 205 12.23 0.46 12.59
C VAL A 205 12.73 -0.93 12.28
N PHE A 206 13.98 -1.04 11.86
CA PHE A 206 14.59 -2.30 11.47
C PHE A 206 15.78 -2.62 12.38
N GLN A 207 15.95 -3.87 12.75
CA GLN A 207 17.13 -4.36 13.44
C GLN A 207 17.91 -5.26 12.49
N LEU A 208 19.14 -4.86 12.16
CA LEU A 208 20.08 -5.71 11.44
C LEU A 208 20.73 -6.66 12.45
N THR A 209 20.32 -7.92 12.43
CA THR A 209 20.77 -8.95 13.39
C THR A 209 21.98 -9.71 12.86
N GLU A 210 22.08 -9.87 11.55
CA GLU A 210 23.18 -10.57 10.90
C GLU A 210 23.85 -9.66 9.88
N ASN A 211 25.19 -9.68 9.88
CA ASN A 211 26.02 -9.15 8.80
C ASN A 211 27.43 -9.72 9.00
N ASN A 212 27.80 -10.71 8.19
CA ASN A 212 29.04 -11.47 8.42
C ASN A 212 30.29 -10.76 7.86
N THR A 213 30.10 -9.85 6.90
CA THR A 213 31.21 -9.12 6.28
C THR A 213 31.54 -7.84 7.04
N SER A 214 30.52 -7.24 7.66
CA SER A 214 30.63 -5.99 8.41
C SER A 214 29.79 -6.07 9.69
N PRO A 215 30.19 -6.84 10.72
CA PRO A 215 29.48 -6.88 12.00
C PRO A 215 29.34 -5.51 12.68
N ALA A 216 30.24 -4.57 12.36
CA ALA A 216 30.15 -3.19 12.79
C ALA A 216 28.92 -2.45 12.25
N ASP A 217 28.23 -3.03 11.26
CA ASP A 217 27.01 -2.52 10.66
C ASP A 217 25.75 -3.01 11.36
N GLN A 218 25.85 -3.96 12.29
CA GLN A 218 24.69 -4.39 13.08
C GLN A 218 24.17 -3.26 13.98
N GLY A 219 22.86 -3.26 14.22
CA GLY A 219 22.22 -2.24 15.04
C GLY A 219 20.76 -2.02 14.69
N PHE A 220 20.22 -0.90 15.16
CA PHE A 220 18.84 -0.50 14.95
C PHE A 220 18.77 0.70 14.02
N TYR A 221 17.86 0.66 13.07
CA TYR A 221 17.74 1.61 11.98
C TYR A 221 16.37 2.26 11.99
N ASP A 222 16.37 3.57 12.03
CA ASP A 222 15.19 4.41 11.77
C ASP A 222 15.22 4.79 10.30
N ILE A 223 14.29 4.22 9.53
CA ILE A 223 14.27 4.25 8.07
C ILE A 223 13.10 5.11 7.61
N GLU A 224 13.38 6.02 6.69
CA GLU A 224 12.35 6.74 5.93
C GLU A 224 12.65 6.65 4.44
N MET A 225 11.75 6.00 3.71
CA MET A 225 11.75 5.90 2.26
C MET A 225 10.71 6.86 1.69
N THR A 226 11.07 7.59 0.64
CA THR A 226 10.15 8.45 -0.10
C THR A 226 9.97 7.89 -1.51
N PHE A 227 8.73 7.65 -1.92
CA PHE A 227 8.44 7.08 -3.23
C PHE A 227 8.53 8.12 -4.34
N ASN A 228 8.97 7.66 -5.52
CA ASN A 228 9.10 8.48 -6.72
C ASN A 228 8.83 7.66 -7.99
N MET A 229 8.86 8.32 -9.15
CA MET A 229 8.64 7.69 -10.46
C MET A 229 9.96 7.33 -11.19
N ASN A 230 11.11 7.44 -10.52
CA ASN A 230 12.42 7.08 -11.08
C ASN A 230 12.57 5.56 -10.94
N ASN A 231 12.61 4.84 -12.05
CA ASN A 231 12.67 3.39 -12.04
C ASN A 231 13.45 2.91 -13.26
N TRP A 232 14.59 2.29 -13.03
CA TRP A 232 15.49 1.87 -14.10
C TRP A 232 14.86 0.80 -14.98
N ALA A 233 14.17 -0.17 -14.37
CA ALA A 233 13.51 -1.23 -15.13
C ALA A 233 12.44 -0.68 -16.08
N TRP A 234 11.71 0.36 -15.66
CA TRP A 234 10.74 1.06 -16.49
C TRP A 234 11.41 1.80 -17.65
N ASP A 235 12.50 2.52 -17.38
CA ASP A 235 13.25 3.25 -18.41
C ASP A 235 13.85 2.31 -19.46
N ASN A 236 14.14 1.07 -19.08
CA ASN A 236 14.69 0.03 -19.94
C ASN A 236 13.66 -1.02 -20.39
N ARG A 237 12.36 -0.81 -20.14
CA ARG A 237 11.31 -1.83 -20.32
C ARG A 237 11.27 -2.48 -21.70
N ASP A 238 11.61 -1.72 -22.74
CA ASP A 238 11.60 -2.17 -24.14
C ASP A 238 12.86 -2.99 -24.51
N ASN A 239 13.86 -3.02 -23.63
CA ASN A 239 15.14 -3.73 -23.80
C ASN A 239 15.38 -4.80 -22.71
N LEU A 240 14.38 -5.08 -21.87
CA LEU A 240 14.51 -6.10 -20.83
C LEU A 240 14.65 -7.48 -21.47
N THR A 241 15.61 -8.24 -20.94
CA THR A 241 15.85 -9.65 -21.26
C THR A 241 15.35 -10.57 -20.16
N TYR A 242 15.15 -10.03 -18.95
CA TYR A 242 14.48 -10.72 -17.84
C TYR A 242 13.54 -9.76 -17.09
N PRO A 243 12.34 -10.20 -16.69
CA PRO A 243 11.72 -11.47 -17.11
C PRO A 243 11.43 -11.46 -18.61
N ALA A 244 11.33 -12.64 -19.24
CA ALA A 244 11.18 -12.76 -20.70
C ALA A 244 9.91 -12.08 -21.23
N ASP A 245 8.88 -11.98 -20.37
CA ASP A 245 7.60 -11.33 -20.69
C ASP A 245 7.68 -9.79 -20.61
N GLY A 246 8.85 -9.24 -20.28
CA GLY A 246 9.10 -7.81 -20.19
C GLY A 246 8.66 -7.20 -18.85
N PHE A 247 8.43 -5.90 -18.86
CA PHE A 247 8.04 -5.16 -17.66
C PHE A 247 6.60 -5.51 -17.23
N MET A 248 6.40 -5.84 -15.95
CA MET A 248 5.09 -6.24 -15.45
C MET A 248 4.08 -5.09 -15.46
N ASN A 249 2.85 -5.40 -15.86
CA ASN A 249 1.74 -4.44 -15.76
C ASN A 249 1.31 -4.22 -14.32
N SER A 250 1.01 -2.96 -13.97
CA SER A 250 0.41 -2.62 -12.69
C SER A 250 -1.05 -3.09 -12.63
N VAL A 251 -1.50 -3.49 -11.45
CA VAL A 251 -2.89 -3.86 -11.16
C VAL A 251 -3.29 -3.28 -9.82
N PHE A 252 -4.38 -2.52 -9.82
CA PHE A 252 -4.98 -1.92 -8.64
C PHE A 252 -6.45 -2.32 -8.56
N ILE A 253 -6.87 -2.89 -7.44
CA ILE A 253 -8.25 -3.34 -7.19
C ILE A 253 -8.63 -2.93 -5.77
N ALA A 254 -9.65 -2.08 -5.63
CA ALA A 254 -10.16 -1.66 -4.34
C ALA A 254 -11.56 -1.05 -4.50
N PRO A 255 -12.35 -0.96 -3.41
CA PRO A 255 -13.54 -0.13 -3.41
C PRO A 255 -13.16 1.35 -3.58
N PRO A 256 -14.09 2.20 -4.05
CA PRO A 256 -13.91 3.64 -3.95
C PRO A 256 -13.94 4.09 -2.48
N VAL A 257 -13.32 5.22 -2.17
CA VAL A 257 -13.51 5.88 -0.87
C VAL A 257 -15.01 6.09 -0.65
N PRO A 258 -15.58 5.64 0.50
CA PRO A 258 -16.99 5.83 0.76
C PRO A 258 -17.35 7.32 0.64
N GLU A 259 -18.42 7.63 -0.11
CA GLU A 259 -18.92 9.00 -0.15
C GLU A 259 -19.18 9.47 1.29
N PRO A 260 -18.66 10.65 1.68
CA PRO A 260 -18.91 11.14 3.03
C PRO A 260 -20.42 11.19 3.26
N ALA A 261 -20.86 10.71 4.42
CA ALA A 261 -22.27 10.55 4.78
C ALA A 261 -23.10 11.85 4.71
N THR A 262 -22.45 13.00 4.48
CA THR A 262 -23.06 14.28 4.16
C THR A 262 -24.03 14.22 2.98
N ILE A 263 -23.79 13.42 1.94
CA ILE A 263 -24.75 13.26 0.81
C ILE A 263 -26.01 12.49 1.26
N GLY A 264 -25.82 11.47 2.10
CA GLY A 264 -26.93 10.75 2.76
C GLY A 264 -27.74 11.67 3.69
N LEU A 265 -27.08 12.53 4.44
CA LEU A 265 -27.72 13.55 5.28
C LEU A 265 -28.49 14.59 4.46
N LEU A 266 -27.93 15.07 3.34
CA LEU A 266 -28.60 16.03 2.46
C LEU A 266 -29.84 15.45 1.79
N SER A 267 -29.81 14.17 1.40
CA SER A 267 -30.97 13.49 0.80
C SER A 267 -32.08 13.23 1.83
N VAL A 268 -31.74 12.82 3.06
CA VAL A 268 -32.72 12.66 4.15
C VAL A 268 -33.31 14.02 4.57
N LEU A 269 -32.48 15.06 4.74
CA LEU A 269 -32.94 16.40 5.08
C LEU A 269 -33.77 17.03 3.94
N GLY A 270 -33.38 16.79 2.69
CA GLY A 270 -34.14 17.21 1.51
C GLY A 270 -35.52 16.58 1.45
N MET A 271 -35.63 15.26 1.68
CA MET A 271 -36.93 14.58 1.76
C MET A 271 -37.77 15.06 2.94
N ALA A 272 -37.17 15.29 4.11
CA ALA A 272 -37.86 15.87 5.26
C ALA A 272 -38.39 17.28 4.96
N GLY A 273 -37.61 18.11 4.27
CA GLY A 273 -38.02 19.45 3.81
C GLY A 273 -39.22 19.42 2.87
N ILE A 274 -39.24 18.50 1.89
CA ILE A 274 -40.38 18.31 0.97
C ILE A 274 -41.65 17.89 1.72
N LEU A 275 -41.53 17.01 2.71
CA LEU A 275 -42.67 16.59 3.55
C LEU A 275 -43.25 17.73 4.38
N VAL A 276 -42.40 18.61 4.92
CA VAL A 276 -42.82 19.80 5.67
C VAL A 276 -43.50 20.83 4.75
N LEU A 277 -42.96 21.07 3.54
CA LEU A 277 -43.57 21.95 2.54
C LEU A 277 -44.94 21.45 2.07
N ARG A 278 -45.09 20.14 1.82
CA ARG A 278 -46.38 19.53 1.47
C ARG A 278 -47.45 19.70 2.56
N ARG A 279 -47.07 19.70 3.85
CA ARG A 279 -48.01 19.95 4.95
C ARG A 279 -48.46 21.41 5.02
N ARG A 280 -47.63 22.36 4.62
CA ARG A 280 -47.98 23.79 4.59
C ARG A 280 -48.91 24.15 3.44
N LEU A 281 -48.76 23.52 2.28
CA LEU A 281 -49.59 23.76 1.09
C LEU A 281 -51.00 23.12 1.16
N LYS A 282 -51.26 22.27 2.15
CA LYS A 282 -52.59 21.64 2.38
C LYS A 282 -53.41 22.34 3.48
N LYS A 283 -52.93 23.45 4.02
CA LYS A 283 -53.71 24.37 4.86
C LYS A 283 -54.15 25.55 4.01
#